data_AF-A0A923ZJ66-F1
#
_entry.id   AF-A0A923ZJ66-F1
#
_cell.length_a   1.000
_cell.length_b   1.000
_cell.length_c   1.000
_cell.angle_alpha   90.00
_cell.angle_beta   90.00
_cell.angle_gamma   90.00
#
_symmetry.space_group_name_H-M   'P 1'
#
loop_
_entity.id
_entity.type
_entity.pdbx_description
1 polymer ?
#
loop_
_entity_poly.entity_id
_entity_poly.type
_entity_poly.pdbx_seq_one_letter_code
_entity_poly.pdbx_strand_id
1 'polypeptide(L)'
;MTHKENCILTCKDYLQNLTLSQYFNMSDFNHYYRKFNGYSCNAYMFGLEIGDFMIQQANNKILNFQTPLQTLNNLSHGTQY
;
A
#
# COMPACT_ATOMS: atom_id res chain seq x y z
N MET A 1 -9.16 -18.37 -14.58
CA MET A 1 -8.40 -17.51 -13.65
C MET A 1 -7.97 -16.26 -14.41
N THR A 2 -8.42 -15.09 -13.97
CA THR A 2 -8.15 -13.80 -14.62
C THR A 2 -6.76 -13.28 -14.23
N HIS A 3 -6.21 -12.34 -15.00
CA HIS A 3 -4.94 -11.68 -14.66
C HIS A 3 -4.98 -11.11 -13.23
N LYS A 4 -6.10 -10.51 -12.85
CA LYS A 4 -6.32 -9.94 -11.52
C LYS A 4 -6.28 -11.02 -10.43
N GLU A 5 -6.93 -12.16 -10.65
CA GLU A 5 -6.91 -13.28 -9.70
C GLU A 5 -5.49 -13.84 -9.52
N ASN A 6 -4.72 -13.97 -10.61
CA ASN A 6 -3.31 -14.36 -10.54
C ASN A 6 -2.48 -13.36 -9.72
N CYS A 7 -2.65 -12.05 -9.94
CA CYS A 7 -1.97 -11.03 -9.15
C CYS A 7 -2.33 -11.11 -7.66
N ILE A 8 -3.60 -11.34 -7.33
CA ILE A 8 -4.05 -11.49 -5.93
C ILE A 8 -3.37 -12.69 -5.29
N LEU A 9 -3.33 -13.84 -5.98
CA LEU A 9 -2.68 -15.04 -5.47
C LEU A 9 -1.19 -14.81 -5.26
N THR A 10 -0.47 -14.28 -6.26
CA THR A 10 0.97 -14.00 -6.12
C THR A 10 1.25 -13.01 -5.00
N CYS A 11 0.46 -11.94 -4.88
CA CYS A 11 0.63 -10.95 -3.81
C CYS A 11 0.43 -11.57 -2.41
N LYS A 12 -0.59 -12.41 -2.25
CA LYS A 12 -0.85 -13.13 -0.99
C LYS A 12 0.26 -14.11 -0.66
N ASP A 13 0.68 -14.93 -1.62
CA ASP A 13 1.76 -15.91 -1.43
C ASP A 13 3.07 -15.21 -1.07
N TYR A 14 3.38 -14.09 -1.73
CA TYR A 14 4.55 -13.28 -1.43
C TYR A 14 4.54 -12.74 0.01
N LEU A 15 3.44 -12.12 0.42
CA LEU A 15 3.29 -11.62 1.79
C LEU A 15 3.33 -12.76 2.82
N GLN A 16 2.76 -13.92 2.50
CA GLN A 16 2.82 -15.10 3.35
C GLN A 16 4.23 -15.64 3.52
N ASN A 17 5.02 -15.70 2.44
CA ASN A 17 6.42 -16.12 2.49
C ASN A 17 7.30 -15.20 3.34
N LEU A 18 6.91 -13.93 3.47
CA LEU A 18 7.55 -12.96 4.35
C LEU A 18 6.99 -12.96 5.78
N THR A 19 6.01 -13.81 6.09
CA THR A 19 5.28 -13.80 7.38
C THR A 19 4.51 -12.48 7.61
N LEU A 20 4.13 -11.79 6.53
CA LEU A 20 3.44 -10.49 6.52
C LEU A 20 2.02 -10.60 5.94
N SER A 21 1.39 -11.78 5.95
CA SER A 21 0.03 -12.01 5.41
C SER A 21 -1.01 -11.01 5.94
N GLN A 22 -0.83 -10.54 7.17
CA GLN A 22 -1.68 -9.55 7.83
C GLN A 22 -1.70 -8.17 7.15
N TYR A 23 -0.72 -7.87 6.30
CA TYR A 23 -0.65 -6.61 5.55
C TYR A 23 -1.45 -6.62 4.25
N PHE A 24 -1.93 -7.80 3.82
CA PHE A 24 -2.75 -7.88 2.63
C PHE A 24 -4.10 -7.17 2.85
N ASN A 25 -4.36 -6.14 2.05
CA ASN A 25 -5.62 -5.42 2.04
C ASN A 25 -6.21 -5.37 0.62
N MET A 26 -7.41 -5.91 0.46
CA MET A 26 -8.10 -5.95 -0.84
C MET A 26 -8.42 -4.54 -1.38
N SER A 27 -8.64 -3.55 -0.51
CA SER A 27 -8.87 -2.16 -0.93
C SER A 27 -7.62 -1.56 -1.55
N ASP A 28 -6.47 -1.70 -0.87
CA ASP A 28 -5.18 -1.17 -1.33
C ASP A 28 -4.74 -1.87 -2.62
N PHE A 29 -4.96 -3.20 -2.70
CA PHE A 29 -4.74 -3.97 -3.93
C PHE A 29 -5.55 -3.39 -5.09
N ASN A 30 -6.87 -3.21 -4.92
CA ASN A 30 -7.73 -2.72 -5.99
C ASN A 30 -7.40 -1.29 -6.41
N HIS A 31 -7.02 -0.44 -5.44
CA HIS A 31 -6.58 0.92 -5.72
C HIS A 31 -5.33 0.93 -6.60
N TYR A 32 -4.30 0.17 -6.20
CA TYR A 32 -3.05 0.08 -6.97
C TYR A 32 -3.29 -0.57 -8.34
N TYR A 33 -4.00 -1.70 -8.38
CA TYR A 33 -4.31 -2.41 -9.62
C TYR A 33 -5.03 -1.53 -10.65
N ARG A 34 -5.97 -0.68 -10.21
CA ARG A 34 -6.65 0.29 -11.07
C ARG A 34 -5.77 1.46 -11.49
N LYS A 35 -4.96 2.00 -10.57
CA LYS A 35 -4.08 3.15 -10.81
C LYS A 35 -3.10 2.89 -11.97
N PHE A 36 -2.64 1.66 -12.12
CA PHE A 36 -1.71 1.26 -13.18
C PHE A 36 -2.41 0.54 -14.36
N ASN A 37 -3.74 0.70 -14.50
CA ASN A 37 -4.56 0.11 -15.55
C ASN A 37 -4.44 -1.42 -15.72
N GLY A 38 -3.86 -2.15 -14.76
CA GLY A 38 -3.77 -3.61 -14.77
C GLY A 38 -3.07 -4.25 -15.97
N TYR A 39 -2.27 -3.53 -16.77
CA TYR A 39 -1.98 -3.96 -18.16
C TYR A 39 -0.59 -3.67 -18.73
N SER A 40 0.50 -3.87 -18.00
CA SER A 40 1.83 -3.76 -18.64
C SER A 40 2.83 -4.87 -18.34
N CYS A 41 2.58 -5.75 -17.36
CA CYS A 41 3.58 -6.73 -16.94
C CYS A 41 2.95 -8.07 -16.53
N ASN A 42 3.77 -9.11 -16.44
CA ASN A 42 3.38 -10.44 -15.98
C ASN A 42 2.63 -10.34 -14.62
N ALA A 43 1.49 -11.03 -14.50
CA ALA A 43 0.68 -11.05 -13.29
C ALA A 43 1.48 -11.40 -12.02
N TYR A 44 2.52 -12.23 -12.17
CA TYR A 44 3.46 -12.55 -11.09
C TYR A 44 4.25 -11.32 -10.64
N MET A 45 4.99 -10.67 -11.55
CA MET A 45 5.80 -9.48 -11.25
C MET A 45 4.93 -8.36 -10.67
N PHE A 46 3.75 -8.13 -11.25
CA PHE A 46 2.84 -7.11 -10.78
C PHE A 46 2.24 -7.44 -9.39
N GLY A 47 2.03 -8.72 -9.09
CA GLY A 47 1.65 -9.17 -7.75
C GLY A 47 2.72 -8.91 -6.69
N LEU A 48 4.00 -9.07 -7.04
CA LEU A 48 5.13 -8.74 -6.18
C LEU A 48 5.21 -7.24 -5.92
N GLU A 49 5.13 -6.40 -6.95
CA GLU A 49 5.18 -4.93 -6.84
C GLU A 49 4.06 -4.39 -5.93
N ILE A 50 2.85 -4.93 -6.05
CA ILE A 50 1.74 -4.56 -5.15
C ILE A 50 2.04 -5.00 -3.71
N GLY A 51 2.66 -6.17 -3.52
CA GLY A 51 3.11 -6.65 -2.22
C GLY A 51 4.11 -5.71 -1.56
N ASP A 52 5.14 -5.29 -2.30
CA ASP A 52 6.13 -4.30 -1.85
C ASP A 52 5.48 -2.97 -1.47
N PHE A 53 4.54 -2.49 -2.30
CA PHE A 53 3.78 -1.29 -1.98
C PHE A 53 2.99 -1.41 -0.68
N MET A 54 2.33 -2.55 -0.44
CA MET A 54 1.59 -2.79 0.81
C MET A 54 2.51 -2.78 2.03
N ILE A 55 3.69 -3.40 1.93
CA ILE A 55 4.70 -3.39 2.99
C ILE A 55 5.17 -1.95 3.25
N GLN A 56 5.46 -1.19 2.20
CA GLN A 56 5.86 0.22 2.32
C GLN A 56 4.78 1.06 3.00
N GLN A 57 3.51 0.86 2.66
CA GLN A 57 2.39 1.57 3.31
C GLN A 57 2.26 1.18 4.79
N ALA A 58 2.43 -0.10 5.14
CA ALA A 58 2.42 -0.56 6.52
C ALA A 58 3.57 0.07 7.32
N ASN A 59 4.78 0.10 6.77
CA ASN A 59 5.95 0.71 7.39
C ASN A 59 5.79 2.23 7.57
N ASN A 60 5.25 2.94 6.58
CA ASN A 60 4.98 4.37 6.69
C ASN A 60 3.94 4.68 7.77
N LYS A 61 2.92 3.83 7.93
CA LYS A 61 1.97 3.96 9.05
C LYS A 61 2.69 3.84 10.39
N ILE A 62 3.56 2.83 10.55
CA ILE A 62 4.34 2.62 11.79
C ILE A 62 5.25 3.83 12.08
N LEU A 63 5.96 4.36 11.08
CA LEU A 63 6.82 5.54 11.22
C LEU A 63 6.02 6.81 11.58
N ASN A 64 4.83 6.97 11.02
CA ASN A 64 3.93 8.08 11.37
C ASN A 64 3.31 7.94 12.77
N PHE A 65 3.20 6.72 13.32
CA PHE A 65 2.83 6.52 14.73
C PHE A 65 3.98 6.84 15.71
N GLN A 66 5.24 6.80 15.25
CA GLN A 66 6.42 7.19 16.04
C GLN A 66 6.70 8.70 16.06
N THR A 67 5.88 9.52 15.40
CA THR A 67 5.92 10.99 15.48
C THR A 67 4.72 11.52 16.26
N PRO A 68 4.78 11.59 17.59
CA PRO A 68 3.91 12.49 18.31
C PRO A 68 4.41 13.94 18.10
N LEU A 69 3.51 14.81 17.63
CA LEU A 69 3.43 16.22 18.09
C LEU A 69 4.38 17.28 17.48
N GLN A 70 4.42 17.47 16.14
CA GLN A 70 5.05 18.70 15.59
C GLN A 70 4.28 19.48 14.51
N THR A 71 3.09 19.05 14.06
CA THR A 71 2.37 19.76 12.98
C THR A 71 1.01 20.34 13.39
N LEU A 72 0.83 20.71 14.66
CA LEU A 72 -0.37 21.41 15.14
C LEU A 72 -0.12 22.88 15.54
N ASN A 73 1.12 23.39 15.45
CA ASN A 73 1.46 24.76 15.86
C ASN A 73 1.41 25.83 14.75
N ASN A 74 0.99 25.50 13.52
CA ASN A 74 0.94 26.48 12.42
C ASN A 74 -0.47 26.87 11.94
N LEU A 75 -1.53 26.54 12.69
CA LEU A 75 -2.90 26.98 12.35
C LEU A 75 -3.42 28.13 13.21
N SER A 76 -2.58 28.79 14.00
CA SER A 76 -3.00 29.94 14.83
C SER A 76 -2.52 31.30 14.34
N HIS A 77 -2.33 31.56 13.05
CA HIS A 77 -2.13 32.93 12.54
C HIS A 77 -2.92 33.16 11.25
N GLY A 78 -4.22 33.28 11.41
CA GLY A 78 -5.16 33.70 10.37
C GLY A 78 -6.16 34.73 10.88
N THR A 79 -5.73 35.64 11.75
CA THR A 79 -6.40 36.93 11.95
C THR A 79 -5.44 38.00 11.51
N GLN A 80 -5.69 38.63 10.36
CA GLN A 80 -5.28 40.01 10.10
C GLN A 80 -5.97 40.57 8.83
N TYR A 81 -6.78 41.60 9.09
CA TYR A 81 -7.47 42.56 8.22
C TYR A 81 -8.76 42.12 7.51
#